data_AF-A0A5C6US10-F1
#
_entry.id   AF-A0A5C6US10-F1
#
_cell.length_a   1.000
_cell.length_b   1.000
_cell.length_c   1.000
_cell.angle_alpha   90.00
_cell.angle_beta   90.00
_cell.angle_gamma   90.00
#
_symmetry.space_group_name_H-M   'P 1'
#
loop_
_entity.id
_entity.type
_entity.pdbx_description
1 polymer ?
#
loop_
_entity_poly.entity_id
_entity_poly.type
_entity_poly.pdbx_seq_one_letter_code
_entity_poly.pdbx_strand_id
1 'polypeptide(L)'
;MQETKFDQVMLARLVRARDAIAPLNFNHPVAQASKELCLDLIEAAHVSFIERVDEALEEGGQAARAAAELNRAEVIAEASYMSLFDMCQARYYSLKSSASPRLVEFTEAMESAFGGVTPGRFVGLGLDAASARLRRVVEFCTREFVHDPRVDAARQALGTLLTCRAIADAEQAESTTTMSELQAARTEVRRAYGSARHLLEASLRLVGLEDDLNQLLAPLYTIYRPQRKSAGVTITIDPDEPHAPGTGLGEEVRDEVRDGVRDEVPAS
;
A
#
# COMPACT_ATOMS: atom_id res chain seq x y z
N MET A 1 -0.92 -0.04 10.69
CA MET A 1 -2.38 0.15 10.49
C MET A 1 -2.91 1.48 11.07
N GLN A 2 -2.44 1.96 12.23
CA GLN A 2 -2.90 3.25 12.77
C GLN A 2 -2.37 4.48 12.01
N GLU A 3 -1.14 4.42 11.49
CA GLU A 3 -0.55 5.55 10.76
C GLU A 3 -1.12 5.73 9.35
N THR A 4 -1.43 4.65 8.61
CA THR A 4 -2.14 4.77 7.31
C THR A 4 -3.52 5.41 7.47
N LYS A 5 -4.19 5.11 8.60
CA LYS A 5 -5.44 5.78 8.97
C LYS A 5 -5.21 7.25 9.32
N PHE A 6 -4.11 7.58 10.00
CA PHE A 6 -3.74 8.97 10.27
C PHE A 6 -3.59 9.74 8.95
N ASP A 7 -2.83 9.21 7.99
CA ASP A 7 -2.54 9.88 6.71
C ASP A 7 -3.84 10.26 5.97
N GLN A 8 -4.72 9.29 5.75
CA GLN A 8 -5.99 9.49 5.06
C GLN A 8 -6.91 10.48 5.79
N VAL A 9 -7.05 10.32 7.11
CA VAL A 9 -7.92 11.20 7.92
C VAL A 9 -7.36 12.62 7.97
N MET A 10 -6.03 12.77 8.03
CA MET A 10 -5.36 14.06 8.08
C MET A 10 -5.51 14.82 6.76
N LEU A 11 -5.28 14.17 5.61
CA LEU A 11 -5.50 14.77 4.30
C LEU A 11 -6.94 15.25 4.13
N ALA A 12 -7.92 14.38 4.41
CA ALA A 12 -9.34 14.74 4.34
C ALA A 12 -9.69 15.90 5.29
N ARG A 13 -9.04 15.97 6.45
CA ARG A 13 -9.26 17.02 7.44
C ARG A 13 -8.69 18.37 7.00
N LEU A 14 -7.51 18.40 6.35
CA LEU A 14 -6.93 19.63 5.82
C LEU A 14 -7.85 20.25 4.77
N VAL A 15 -8.36 19.43 3.84
CA VAL A 15 -9.31 19.89 2.81
C VAL A 15 -10.59 20.44 3.45
N ARG A 16 -11.23 19.68 4.35
CA ARG A 16 -12.45 20.12 5.03
C ARG A 16 -12.24 21.41 5.84
N ALA A 17 -11.11 21.53 6.52
CA ALA A 17 -10.80 22.73 7.29
C ALA A 17 -10.64 23.95 6.39
N ARG A 18 -9.90 23.82 5.29
CA ARG A 18 -9.76 24.88 4.29
C ARG A 18 -11.12 25.32 3.77
N ASP A 19 -11.95 24.37 3.34
CA ASP A 19 -13.26 24.65 2.74
C ASP A 19 -14.25 25.26 3.75
N ALA A 20 -14.13 24.93 5.04
CA ALA A 20 -14.94 25.50 6.11
C ALA A 20 -14.49 26.89 6.55
N ILE A 21 -13.18 27.16 6.56
CA ILE A 21 -12.61 28.45 6.98
C ILE A 21 -12.67 29.47 5.84
N ALA A 22 -12.44 29.07 4.60
CA ALA A 22 -12.35 29.98 3.45
C ALA A 22 -13.54 30.96 3.32
N PRO A 23 -14.81 30.55 3.53
CA PRO A 23 -15.97 31.44 3.42
C PRO A 23 -16.11 32.45 4.57
N LEU A 24 -15.40 32.29 5.68
CA LEU A 24 -15.53 33.16 6.84
C LEU A 24 -15.01 34.56 6.51
N ASN A 25 -15.78 35.61 6.79
CA ASN A 25 -15.33 36.98 6.60
C ASN A 25 -15.31 37.70 7.94
N PHE A 26 -14.13 38.15 8.35
CA PHE A 26 -13.97 38.88 9.60
C PHE A 26 -13.85 40.37 9.32
N ASN A 27 -14.72 41.17 9.95
CA ASN A 27 -14.65 42.62 9.86
C ASN A 27 -13.40 43.19 10.58
N HIS A 28 -12.76 42.40 11.46
CA HIS A 28 -11.56 42.79 12.19
C HIS A 28 -10.30 42.50 11.34
N PRO A 29 -9.47 43.51 11.00
CA PRO A 29 -8.38 43.35 10.03
C PRO A 29 -7.31 42.34 10.47
N VAL A 30 -6.96 42.31 11.76
CA VAL A 30 -5.99 41.32 12.29
C VAL A 30 -6.55 39.89 12.27
N ALA A 31 -7.86 39.74 12.50
CA ALA A 31 -8.50 38.43 12.47
C ALA A 31 -8.58 37.92 11.03
N GLN A 32 -8.87 38.81 10.08
CA GLN A 32 -8.86 38.50 8.65
C GLN A 32 -7.47 38.06 8.17
N ALA A 33 -6.42 38.83 8.50
CA ALA A 33 -5.05 38.47 8.13
C ALA A 33 -4.60 37.14 8.78
N SER A 34 -4.99 36.89 10.04
CA SER A 34 -4.66 35.65 10.75
C SER A 34 -5.41 34.43 10.20
N LYS A 35 -6.65 34.63 9.72
CA LYS A 35 -7.43 33.63 8.97
C LYS A 35 -6.76 33.29 7.65
N GLU A 36 -6.29 34.28 6.90
CA GLU A 36 -5.56 34.05 5.64
C GLU A 36 -4.27 33.26 5.87
N LEU A 37 -3.46 33.64 6.88
CA LEU A 37 -2.27 32.88 7.26
C LEU A 37 -2.59 31.43 7.71
N CYS A 38 -3.73 31.23 8.37
CA CYS A 38 -4.23 29.90 8.74
C CYS A 38 -4.53 29.05 7.50
N LEU A 39 -5.19 29.63 6.48
CA LEU A 39 -5.48 28.95 5.22
C LEU A 39 -4.20 28.59 4.46
N ASP A 40 -3.25 29.54 4.36
CA ASP A 40 -1.97 29.31 3.70
C ASP A 40 -1.20 28.14 4.33
N LEU A 41 -1.19 28.06 5.67
CA LEU A 41 -0.56 26.96 6.41
C LEU A 41 -1.24 25.61 6.15
N ILE A 42 -2.59 25.59 6.10
CA ILE A 42 -3.34 24.37 5.81
C ILE A 42 -3.10 23.89 4.39
N GLU A 43 -3.08 24.81 3.43
CA GLU A 43 -2.86 24.50 2.02
C GLU A 43 -1.43 24.03 1.76
N ALA A 44 -0.42 24.74 2.25
CA ALA A 44 0.98 24.34 2.12
C ALA A 44 1.22 22.96 2.77
N ALA A 45 0.63 22.72 3.95
CA ALA A 45 0.73 21.43 4.62
C ALA A 45 0.01 20.31 3.85
N HIS A 46 -1.13 20.60 3.20
CA HIS A 46 -1.84 19.62 2.39
C HIS A 46 -1.03 19.22 1.15
N VAL A 47 -0.52 20.20 0.40
CA VAL A 47 0.25 19.95 -0.83
C VAL A 47 1.52 19.13 -0.53
N SER A 48 2.30 19.53 0.47
CA SER A 48 3.50 18.79 0.85
C SER A 48 3.18 17.39 1.38
N PHE A 49 2.11 17.24 2.18
CA PHE A 49 1.80 15.96 2.80
C PHE A 49 1.19 14.94 1.82
N ILE A 50 0.41 15.37 0.83
CA ILE A 50 -0.16 14.43 -0.17
C ILE A 50 0.94 13.83 -1.04
N GLU A 51 1.91 14.63 -1.48
CA GLU A 51 3.08 14.16 -2.25
C GLU A 51 3.83 13.06 -1.49
N ARG A 52 4.13 13.30 -0.21
CA ARG A 52 4.83 12.31 0.65
C ARG A 52 4.03 11.04 0.90
N VAL A 53 2.70 11.13 0.99
CA VAL A 53 1.83 9.96 1.15
C VAL A 53 1.79 9.14 -0.13
N ASP A 54 1.67 9.79 -1.29
CA ASP A 54 1.61 9.13 -2.59
C ASP A 54 2.94 8.44 -2.93
N GLU A 55 4.07 9.13 -2.74
CA GLU A 55 5.41 8.55 -2.87
C GLU A 55 5.56 7.29 -2.01
N ALA A 56 5.17 7.34 -0.73
CA ALA A 56 5.27 6.18 0.16
C ALA A 56 4.36 5.01 -0.24
N LEU A 57 3.18 5.28 -0.81
CA LEU A 57 2.29 4.25 -1.33
C LEU A 57 2.85 3.60 -2.60
N GLU A 58 3.43 4.40 -3.49
CA GLU A 58 4.07 3.91 -4.71
C GLU A 58 5.26 3.02 -4.37
N GLU A 59 6.21 3.53 -3.59
CA GLU A 59 7.42 2.81 -3.17
C GLU A 59 7.09 1.55 -2.37
N GLY A 60 6.11 1.61 -1.46
CA GLY A 60 5.61 0.43 -0.74
C GLY A 60 5.01 -0.62 -1.69
N GLY A 61 4.36 -0.18 -2.77
CA GLY A 61 3.84 -1.05 -3.81
C GLY A 61 4.94 -1.70 -4.65
N GLN A 62 6.01 -0.97 -4.98
CA GLN A 62 7.16 -1.49 -5.72
C GLN A 62 7.92 -2.54 -4.90
N ALA A 63 8.24 -2.24 -3.63
CA ALA A 63 8.86 -3.18 -2.71
C ALA A 63 8.03 -4.47 -2.52
N ALA A 64 6.70 -4.35 -2.40
CA ALA A 64 5.82 -5.51 -2.30
C ALA A 64 5.82 -6.39 -3.55
N ARG A 65 5.88 -5.78 -4.75
CA ARG A 65 5.99 -6.52 -6.02
C ARG A 65 7.35 -7.22 -6.13
N ALA A 66 8.44 -6.54 -5.79
CA ALA A 66 9.79 -7.11 -5.81
C ALA A 66 9.92 -8.31 -4.86
N ALA A 67 9.36 -8.20 -3.65
CA ALA A 67 9.29 -9.32 -2.70
C ALA A 67 8.46 -10.50 -3.25
N ALA A 68 7.36 -10.23 -3.96
CA ALA A 68 6.57 -11.28 -4.59
C ALA A 68 7.33 -11.99 -5.73
N GLU A 69 8.10 -11.26 -6.54
CA GLU A 69 8.96 -11.86 -7.57
C GLU A 69 10.08 -12.70 -6.95
N LEU A 70 10.71 -12.22 -5.86
CA LEU A 70 11.71 -12.99 -5.11
C LEU A 70 11.13 -14.30 -4.60
N ASN A 71 9.93 -14.28 -3.99
CA ASN A 71 9.26 -15.50 -3.53
C ASN A 71 9.01 -16.49 -4.68
N ARG A 72 8.63 -16.02 -5.86
CA ARG A 72 8.47 -16.90 -7.04
C ARG A 72 9.81 -17.48 -7.48
N ALA A 73 10.87 -16.68 -7.48
CA ALA A 73 12.22 -17.13 -7.83
C ALA A 73 12.74 -18.18 -6.83
N GLU A 74 12.44 -18.04 -5.54
CA GLU A 74 12.76 -19.03 -4.50
C GLU A 74 12.09 -20.37 -4.79
N VAL A 75 10.78 -20.38 -5.06
CA VAL A 75 10.04 -21.60 -5.41
C VAL A 75 10.63 -22.29 -6.66
N ILE A 76 11.00 -21.52 -7.68
CA ILE A 76 11.63 -22.07 -8.89
C ILE A 76 13.02 -22.63 -8.58
N ALA A 77 13.80 -21.97 -7.73
CA ALA A 77 15.11 -22.43 -7.30
C ALA A 77 15.02 -23.73 -6.48
N GLU A 78 14.02 -23.86 -5.60
CA GLU A 78 13.72 -25.08 -4.84
C GLU A 78 13.34 -26.24 -5.77
N ALA A 79 12.43 -26.00 -6.72
CA ALA A 79 12.04 -27.00 -7.71
C ALA A 79 13.25 -27.46 -8.56
N SER A 80 14.11 -26.52 -8.95
CA SER A 80 15.34 -26.80 -9.69
C SER A 80 16.31 -27.62 -8.85
N TYR A 81 16.49 -27.29 -7.57
CA TYR A 81 17.32 -28.06 -6.64
C TYR A 81 16.82 -29.50 -6.50
N MET A 82 15.51 -29.69 -6.32
CA MET A 82 14.89 -31.02 -6.26
C MET A 82 15.14 -31.82 -7.55
N SER A 83 14.96 -31.19 -8.72
CA SER A 83 15.20 -31.83 -10.01
C SER A 83 16.66 -32.30 -10.18
N LEU A 84 17.64 -31.48 -9.77
CA LEU A 84 19.05 -31.86 -9.79
C LEU A 84 19.34 -32.98 -8.79
N PHE A 85 18.74 -32.95 -7.59
CA PHE A 85 18.88 -34.01 -6.60
C PHE A 85 18.38 -35.35 -7.15
N ASP A 86 17.18 -35.39 -7.72
CA ASP A 86 16.58 -36.60 -8.29
C ASP A 86 17.39 -37.14 -9.47
N MET A 87 17.91 -36.24 -10.31
CA MET A 87 18.82 -36.60 -11.41
C MET A 87 20.09 -37.27 -10.89
N CYS A 88 20.72 -36.71 -9.86
CA CYS A 88 21.92 -37.28 -9.24
C CYS A 88 21.64 -38.62 -8.55
N GLN A 89 20.49 -38.76 -7.88
CA GLN A 89 20.05 -40.03 -7.29
C GLN A 89 19.85 -41.12 -8.36
N ALA A 90 19.18 -40.80 -9.48
CA ALA A 90 19.01 -41.73 -10.59
C ALA A 90 20.36 -42.20 -11.16
N ARG A 91 21.31 -41.28 -11.31
CA ARG A 91 22.67 -41.60 -11.75
C ARG A 91 23.42 -42.49 -10.75
N TYR A 92 23.32 -42.20 -9.45
CA TYR A 92 23.89 -43.02 -8.38
C TYR A 92 23.40 -44.47 -8.49
N TYR A 93 22.09 -44.68 -8.58
CA TYR A 93 21.52 -46.04 -8.65
C TYR A 93 21.87 -46.74 -9.96
N SER A 94 21.96 -46.01 -11.07
CA SER A 94 22.46 -46.56 -12.34
C SER A 94 23.89 -47.09 -12.20
N LEU A 95 24.82 -46.28 -11.66
CA LEU A 95 26.21 -46.69 -11.41
C LEU A 95 26.32 -47.88 -10.45
N LYS A 96 25.46 -47.91 -9.41
CA LYS A 96 25.39 -48.99 -8.44
C LYS A 96 24.94 -50.31 -9.09
N SER A 97 23.90 -50.26 -9.92
CA SER A 97 23.37 -51.43 -10.62
C SER A 97 24.36 -52.03 -11.62
N SER A 98 25.20 -51.19 -12.23
CA SER A 98 26.22 -51.63 -13.19
C SER A 98 27.58 -51.98 -12.55
N ALA A 99 27.68 -51.99 -11.21
CA ALA A 99 28.94 -52.15 -10.48
C ALA A 99 30.09 -51.26 -11.01
N SER A 100 29.77 -50.00 -11.36
CA SER A 100 30.73 -49.10 -11.99
C SER A 100 31.87 -48.73 -11.04
N PRO A 101 33.14 -48.74 -11.50
CA PRO A 101 34.27 -48.29 -10.69
C PRO A 101 34.20 -46.80 -10.34
N ARG A 102 33.41 -46.00 -11.07
CA ARG A 102 33.20 -44.56 -10.81
C ARG A 102 32.23 -44.28 -9.65
N LEU A 103 31.58 -45.30 -9.08
CA LEU A 103 30.54 -45.10 -8.06
C LEU A 103 31.06 -44.36 -6.82
N VAL A 104 32.25 -44.73 -6.33
CA VAL A 104 32.84 -44.14 -5.12
C VAL A 104 33.13 -42.65 -5.34
N GLU A 105 33.88 -42.33 -6.40
CA GLU A 105 34.22 -40.96 -6.78
C GLU A 105 32.97 -40.10 -7.01
N PHE A 106 31.96 -40.63 -7.71
CA PHE A 106 30.70 -39.91 -7.93
C PHE A 106 29.96 -39.64 -6.62
N THR A 107 29.92 -40.61 -5.70
CA THR A 107 29.20 -40.47 -4.43
C THR A 107 29.87 -39.42 -3.54
N GLU A 108 31.19 -39.43 -3.44
CA GLU A 108 31.95 -38.43 -2.68
C GLU A 108 31.76 -37.02 -3.27
N ALA A 109 31.82 -36.89 -4.60
CA ALA A 109 31.60 -35.61 -5.27
C ALA A 109 30.16 -35.10 -5.10
N MET A 110 29.17 -35.99 -5.18
CA MET A 110 27.76 -35.67 -4.94
C MET A 110 27.54 -35.24 -3.48
N GLU A 111 28.06 -35.98 -2.50
CA GLU A 111 27.95 -35.62 -1.08
C GLU A 111 28.62 -34.29 -0.77
N SER A 112 29.76 -33.99 -1.39
CA SER A 112 30.44 -32.70 -1.26
C SER A 112 29.61 -31.54 -1.83
N ALA A 113 29.04 -31.73 -3.03
CA ALA A 113 28.24 -30.70 -3.70
C ALA A 113 26.91 -30.43 -2.99
N PHE A 114 26.18 -31.50 -2.66
CA PHE A 114 24.89 -31.43 -1.98
C PHE A 114 25.01 -31.28 -0.47
N GLY A 115 26.19 -31.45 0.12
CA GLY A 115 26.54 -31.30 1.53
C GLY A 115 25.49 -31.87 2.49
N GLY A 116 24.97 -33.06 2.19
CA GLY A 116 23.96 -33.76 2.99
C GLY A 116 22.60 -33.05 3.11
N VAL A 117 22.33 -32.01 2.32
CA VAL A 117 21.05 -31.32 2.32
C VAL A 117 20.11 -32.05 1.37
N THR A 118 18.99 -32.52 1.91
CA THR A 118 17.89 -33.09 1.13
C THR A 118 16.97 -31.96 0.64
N PRO A 119 16.16 -32.17 -0.40
CA PRO A 119 15.23 -31.15 -0.88
C PRO A 119 14.34 -30.54 0.21
N GLY A 120 13.80 -31.36 1.13
CA GLY A 120 12.99 -30.85 2.25
C GLY A 120 13.77 -29.97 3.25
N ARG A 121 15.09 -30.17 3.39
CA ARG A 121 15.95 -29.29 4.21
C ARG A 121 16.38 -28.03 3.47
N PHE A 122 16.39 -28.06 2.14
CA PHE A 122 16.77 -26.93 1.31
C PHE A 122 15.76 -25.76 1.45
N VAL A 123 14.46 -26.08 1.49
CA VAL A 123 13.37 -25.10 1.72
C VAL A 123 13.53 -24.33 3.04
N GLY A 124 14.12 -24.98 4.05
CA GLY A 124 14.37 -24.37 5.36
C GLY A 124 15.65 -23.54 5.45
N LEU A 125 16.43 -23.44 4.37
CA LEU A 125 17.65 -22.63 4.35
C LEU A 125 17.31 -21.16 4.13
N GLY A 126 18.03 -20.27 4.80
CA GLY A 126 18.02 -18.86 4.42
C GLY A 126 18.54 -18.66 2.99
N LEU A 127 18.07 -17.60 2.33
CA LEU A 127 18.35 -17.28 0.92
C LEU A 127 19.85 -17.34 0.53
N ASP A 128 20.74 -16.85 1.41
CA ASP A 128 22.19 -16.94 1.23
C ASP A 128 22.69 -18.38 1.16
N ALA A 129 22.26 -19.20 2.11
CA ALA A 129 22.66 -20.60 2.19
C ALA A 129 22.05 -21.41 1.02
N ALA A 130 20.80 -21.13 0.66
CA ALA A 130 20.10 -21.76 -0.46
C ALA A 130 20.79 -21.44 -1.80
N SER A 131 21.07 -20.17 -2.08
CA SER A 131 21.74 -19.73 -3.32
C SER A 131 23.18 -20.27 -3.41
N ALA A 132 23.95 -20.23 -2.33
CA ALA A 132 25.30 -20.80 -2.29
C ALA A 132 25.31 -22.33 -2.45
N ARG A 133 24.27 -23.02 -1.94
CA ARG A 133 24.09 -24.46 -2.12
C ARG A 133 23.72 -24.79 -3.55
N LEU A 134 22.72 -24.12 -4.12
CA LEU A 134 22.29 -24.33 -5.50
C LEU A 134 23.43 -24.05 -6.48
N ARG A 135 24.24 -23.01 -6.26
CA ARG A 135 25.44 -22.73 -7.07
C ARG A 135 26.41 -23.92 -7.10
N ARG A 136 26.77 -24.46 -5.93
CA ARG A 136 27.67 -25.62 -5.84
C ARG A 136 27.10 -26.85 -6.54
N VAL A 137 25.80 -27.10 -6.39
CA VAL A 137 25.13 -28.22 -7.04
C VAL A 137 25.08 -28.04 -8.56
N VAL A 138 24.78 -26.84 -9.05
CA VAL A 138 24.80 -26.52 -10.50
C VAL A 138 26.22 -26.71 -11.06
N GLU A 139 27.25 -26.25 -10.36
CA GLU A 139 28.65 -26.43 -10.79
C GLU A 139 29.05 -27.90 -10.88
N PHE A 140 28.65 -28.72 -9.91
CA PHE A 140 28.86 -30.17 -9.94
C PHE A 140 28.11 -30.81 -11.10
N CYS A 141 26.80 -30.54 -11.22
CA CYS A 141 25.98 -31.15 -12.26
C CYS A 141 26.38 -30.71 -13.68
N THR A 142 26.90 -29.49 -13.85
CA THR A 142 27.46 -29.02 -15.13
C THR A 142 28.63 -29.88 -15.59
N ARG A 143 29.47 -30.36 -14.66
CA ARG A 143 30.63 -31.21 -14.98
C ARG A 143 30.22 -32.65 -15.26
N GLU A 144 29.26 -33.17 -14.52
CA GLU A 144 28.86 -34.59 -14.60
C GLU A 144 27.79 -34.87 -15.67
N PHE A 145 26.92 -33.89 -15.98
CA PHE A 145 25.82 -34.02 -16.93
C PHE A 145 25.94 -32.96 -18.03
N VAL A 146 26.82 -33.23 -18.99
CA VAL A 146 27.08 -32.33 -20.12
C VAL A 146 25.81 -32.19 -20.98
N HIS A 147 25.37 -30.95 -21.19
CA HIS A 147 24.17 -30.58 -21.98
C HIS A 147 22.83 -31.11 -21.44
N ASP A 148 22.70 -31.39 -20.13
CA ASP A 148 21.40 -31.73 -19.55
C ASP A 148 20.54 -30.45 -19.34
N PRO A 149 19.32 -30.39 -19.92
CA PRO A 149 18.47 -29.19 -19.85
C PRO A 149 18.06 -28.83 -18.41
N ARG A 150 18.06 -29.78 -17.47
CA ARG A 150 17.76 -29.50 -16.05
C ARG A 150 18.87 -28.69 -15.40
N VAL A 151 20.11 -28.87 -15.83
CA VAL A 151 21.26 -28.10 -15.33
C VAL A 151 21.19 -26.66 -15.85
N ASP A 152 20.84 -26.48 -17.12
CA ASP A 152 20.65 -25.14 -17.68
C ASP A 152 19.47 -24.40 -17.03
N ALA A 153 18.35 -25.10 -16.80
CA ALA A 153 17.20 -24.54 -16.08
C ALA A 153 17.56 -24.13 -14.64
N ALA A 154 18.32 -24.96 -13.91
CA ALA A 154 18.77 -24.64 -12.57
C ALA A 154 19.77 -23.48 -12.54
N ARG A 155 20.63 -23.35 -13.56
CA ARG A 155 21.54 -22.20 -13.71
C ARG A 155 20.74 -20.91 -13.94
N GLN A 156 19.71 -20.95 -14.79
CA GLN A 156 18.83 -19.82 -15.03
C GLN A 156 18.07 -19.46 -13.75
N ALA A 157 17.49 -20.44 -13.04
CA ALA A 157 16.80 -20.23 -11.77
C ALA A 157 17.69 -19.56 -10.72
N LEU A 158 18.95 -20.00 -10.59
CA LEU A 158 19.93 -19.35 -9.71
C LEU A 158 20.23 -17.90 -10.14
N GLY A 159 20.37 -17.64 -11.43
CA GLY A 159 20.57 -16.29 -11.96
C GLY A 159 19.39 -15.38 -11.62
N THR A 160 18.17 -15.82 -11.92
CA THR A 160 16.93 -15.11 -11.60
C THR A 160 16.81 -14.85 -10.10
N LEU A 161 17.08 -15.86 -9.25
CA LEU A 161 17.03 -15.71 -7.79
C LEU A 161 17.96 -14.60 -7.29
N LEU A 162 19.20 -14.56 -7.78
CA LEU A 162 20.18 -13.55 -7.38
C LEU A 162 19.79 -12.15 -7.86
N THR A 163 19.24 -12.04 -9.07
CA THR A 163 18.74 -10.77 -9.60
C THR A 163 17.52 -10.27 -8.84
N CYS A 164 16.51 -11.12 -8.62
CA CYS A 164 15.31 -10.77 -7.86
C CYS A 164 15.64 -10.35 -6.43
N ARG A 165 16.63 -11.02 -5.80
CA ARG A 165 17.12 -10.62 -4.48
C ARG A 165 17.70 -9.21 -4.48
N ALA A 166 18.61 -8.93 -5.42
CA ALA A 166 19.26 -7.61 -5.48
C ALA A 166 18.23 -6.49 -5.69
N ILE A 167 17.20 -6.73 -6.51
CA ILE A 167 16.08 -5.81 -6.70
C ILE A 167 15.28 -5.67 -5.40
N ALA A 168 14.84 -6.77 -4.79
CA ALA A 168 14.06 -6.72 -3.55
C ALA A 168 14.80 -6.00 -2.42
N ASP A 169 16.11 -6.21 -2.27
CA ASP A 169 16.95 -5.53 -1.27
C ASP A 169 17.04 -4.02 -1.56
N ALA A 170 17.17 -3.61 -2.82
CA ALA A 170 17.22 -2.19 -3.21
C ALA A 170 15.88 -1.48 -2.96
N GLU A 171 14.78 -2.08 -3.44
CA GLU A 171 13.42 -1.56 -3.29
C GLU A 171 13.02 -1.48 -1.81
N GLN A 172 13.43 -2.45 -0.99
CA GLN A 172 13.19 -2.42 0.45
C GLN A 172 13.97 -1.27 1.14
N ALA A 173 15.18 -0.97 0.69
CA ALA A 173 15.98 0.13 1.21
C ALA A 173 15.38 1.49 0.85
N GLU A 174 14.92 1.65 -0.39
CA GLU A 174 14.21 2.84 -0.87
C GLU A 174 12.90 3.05 -0.10
N SER A 175 12.06 2.01 -0.01
CA SER A 175 10.81 2.04 0.76
C SER A 175 11.04 2.42 2.24
N THR A 176 12.13 1.95 2.85
CA THR A 176 12.49 2.31 4.23
C THR A 176 12.83 3.81 4.36
N THR A 177 13.54 4.34 3.38
CA THR A 177 13.91 5.77 3.32
C THR A 177 12.65 6.63 3.16
N THR A 178 11.79 6.31 2.19
CA THR A 178 10.52 7.00 1.93
C THR A 178 9.58 6.94 3.14
N MET A 179 9.54 5.81 3.86
CA MET A 179 8.76 5.71 5.10
C MET A 179 9.29 6.61 6.22
N SER A 180 10.60 6.82 6.31
CA SER A 180 11.21 7.77 7.25
C SER A 180 10.83 9.21 6.90
N GLU A 181 10.87 9.56 5.61
CA GLU A 181 10.44 10.88 5.12
C GLU A 181 8.95 11.12 5.38
N LEU A 182 8.10 10.12 5.17
CA LEU A 182 6.68 10.19 5.53
C LEU A 182 6.49 10.40 7.03
N GLN A 183 7.29 9.78 7.89
CA GLN A 183 7.22 10.03 9.35
C GLN A 183 7.60 11.47 9.71
N ALA A 184 8.60 12.04 9.05
CA ALA A 184 8.95 13.45 9.20
C ALA A 184 7.79 14.35 8.73
N ALA A 185 7.21 14.07 7.56
CA ALA A 185 6.07 14.79 7.02
C ALA A 185 4.83 14.71 7.93
N ARG A 186 4.57 13.56 8.56
CA ARG A 186 3.52 13.41 9.59
C ARG A 186 3.76 14.31 10.81
N THR A 187 5.02 14.55 11.17
CA THR A 187 5.35 15.45 12.28
C THR A 187 5.16 16.91 11.88
N GLU A 188 5.57 17.27 10.66
CA GLU A 188 5.40 18.60 10.11
C GLU A 188 3.92 18.97 9.93
N VAL A 189 3.10 18.08 9.35
CA VAL A 189 1.66 18.33 9.16
C VAL A 189 0.93 18.50 10.50
N ARG A 190 1.33 17.76 11.55
CA ARG A 190 0.78 17.93 12.91
C ARG A 190 1.14 19.32 13.46
N ARG A 191 2.38 19.77 13.25
CA ARG A 191 2.83 21.10 13.68
C ARG A 191 2.08 22.20 12.93
N ALA A 192 2.02 22.12 11.60
CA ALA A 192 1.31 23.09 10.76
C ALA A 192 -0.17 23.18 11.14
N TYR A 193 -0.84 22.03 11.31
CA TYR A 193 -2.23 21.98 11.74
C TYR A 193 -2.44 22.57 13.14
N GLY A 194 -1.54 22.30 14.09
CA GLY A 194 -1.56 22.89 15.42
C GLY A 194 -1.42 24.42 15.38
N SER A 195 -0.47 24.93 14.60
CA SER A 195 -0.27 26.36 14.38
C SER A 195 -1.48 27.03 13.72
N ALA A 196 -2.03 26.41 12.67
CA ALA A 196 -3.25 26.88 12.00
C ALA A 196 -4.43 26.97 12.98
N ARG A 197 -4.59 25.96 13.85
CA ARG A 197 -5.63 25.97 14.89
C ARG A 197 -5.44 27.12 15.88
N HIS A 198 -4.21 27.40 16.33
CA HIS A 198 -3.95 28.52 17.23
C HIS A 198 -4.23 29.90 16.58
N LEU A 199 -3.90 30.05 15.30
CA LEU A 199 -4.22 31.28 14.55
C LEU A 199 -5.72 31.48 14.40
N LEU A 200 -6.46 30.41 14.05
CA LEU A 200 -7.91 30.49 13.94
C LEU A 200 -8.56 30.76 15.30
N GLU A 201 -8.10 30.11 16.37
CA GLU A 201 -8.57 30.36 17.73
C GLU A 201 -8.40 31.83 18.13
N ALA A 202 -7.21 32.40 17.91
CA ALA A 202 -6.96 33.82 18.18
C ALA A 202 -7.87 34.73 17.34
N SER A 203 -8.08 34.39 16.07
CA SER A 203 -8.96 35.15 15.16
C SER A 203 -10.42 35.12 15.62
N LEU A 204 -10.93 33.95 16.01
CA LEU A 204 -12.29 33.76 16.50
C LEU A 204 -12.54 34.51 17.82
N ARG A 205 -11.56 34.52 18.74
CA ARG A 205 -11.62 35.31 19.99
C ARG A 205 -11.76 36.81 19.72
N LEU A 206 -11.06 37.34 18.72
CA LEU A 206 -11.16 38.76 18.36
C LEU A 206 -12.53 39.17 17.83
N VAL A 207 -13.32 38.23 17.31
CA VAL A 207 -14.67 38.48 16.76
C VAL A 207 -15.80 37.89 17.61
N GLY A 208 -15.48 37.31 18.78
CA GLY A 208 -16.47 36.75 19.71
C GLY A 208 -17.12 35.45 19.24
N LEU A 209 -16.45 34.66 18.40
CA LEU A 209 -16.94 33.39 17.82
C LEU A 209 -16.15 32.16 18.32
N GLU A 210 -15.77 32.15 19.59
CA GLU A 210 -14.84 31.16 20.15
C GLU A 210 -15.36 29.72 20.08
N ASP A 211 -16.68 29.55 20.17
CA ASP A 211 -17.35 28.25 20.23
C ASP A 211 -17.26 27.45 18.90
N ASP A 212 -16.98 28.12 17.78
CA ASP A 212 -16.96 27.52 16.46
C ASP A 212 -15.67 26.76 16.14
N LEU A 213 -14.59 26.97 16.91
CA LEU A 213 -13.25 26.44 16.61
C LEU A 213 -13.23 24.93 16.42
N ASN A 214 -13.99 24.17 17.23
CA ASN A 214 -14.00 22.71 17.16
C ASN A 214 -14.78 22.17 15.96
N GLN A 215 -15.71 22.95 15.41
CA GLN A 215 -16.43 22.62 14.19
C GLN A 215 -15.56 22.90 12.96
N LEU A 216 -14.83 24.02 12.97
CA LEU A 216 -13.98 24.46 11.86
C LEU A 216 -12.65 23.69 11.79
N LEU A 217 -11.99 23.45 12.94
CA LEU A 217 -10.69 22.80 13.04
C LEU A 217 -10.63 21.83 14.21
N ALA A 218 -11.23 20.64 14.10
CA ALA A 218 -11.26 19.67 15.20
C ALA A 218 -9.85 19.33 15.78
N PRO A 219 -9.70 19.10 17.10
CA PRO A 219 -8.41 18.78 17.72
C PRO A 219 -7.75 17.51 17.14
N LEU A 220 -6.41 17.46 17.05
CA LEU A 220 -5.67 16.33 16.45
C LEU A 220 -5.93 14.98 17.13
N TYR A 221 -6.10 14.95 18.46
CA TYR A 221 -6.34 13.70 19.20
C TYR A 221 -7.59 12.94 18.73
N THR A 222 -8.53 13.63 18.08
CA THR A 222 -9.76 13.02 17.55
C THR A 222 -9.52 12.11 16.34
N ILE A 223 -8.36 12.21 15.67
CA ILE A 223 -7.97 11.29 14.58
C ILE A 223 -7.85 9.84 15.10
N TYR A 224 -7.33 9.70 16.32
CA TYR A 224 -7.08 8.40 16.95
C TYR A 224 -8.29 7.87 17.70
N ARG A 225 -9.35 8.67 17.90
CA ARG A 225 -10.58 8.16 18.52
C ARG A 225 -11.32 7.28 17.52
N PRO A 226 -11.81 6.10 17.93
CA PRO A 226 -12.81 5.41 17.14
C PRO A 226 -14.00 6.35 16.99
N GLN A 227 -14.42 6.63 15.75
CA GLN A 227 -15.70 7.27 15.51
C GLN A 227 -16.74 6.39 16.21
N ARG A 228 -17.33 6.89 17.30
CA ARG A 228 -18.58 6.32 17.77
C ARG A 228 -19.52 6.47 16.57
N LYS A 229 -19.99 5.35 16.02
CA LYS A 229 -21.04 5.36 15.01
C LYS A 229 -22.15 6.25 15.57
N SER A 230 -22.30 7.45 15.02
CA SER A 230 -23.49 8.26 15.24
C SER A 230 -24.66 7.39 14.79
N ALA A 231 -25.62 7.19 15.69
CA ALA A 231 -26.83 6.46 15.37
C ALA A 231 -27.50 7.11 14.15
N GLY A 232 -27.66 6.32 13.09
CA GLY A 232 -28.62 6.54 12.01
C GLY A 232 -28.33 7.68 11.05
N VAL A 233 -27.51 7.43 10.01
CA VAL A 233 -27.95 7.44 8.60
C VAL A 233 -27.05 6.47 7.86
N THR A 234 -27.58 5.28 7.55
CA THR A 234 -26.97 4.37 6.59
C THR A 234 -27.40 4.85 5.21
N ILE A 235 -26.54 5.52 4.46
CA ILE A 235 -26.69 5.61 3.01
C ILE A 235 -26.14 4.29 2.47
N THR A 236 -27.00 3.30 2.33
CA THR A 236 -26.73 2.11 1.52
C THR A 236 -26.72 2.56 0.07
N ILE A 237 -25.52 2.68 -0.51
CA ILE A 237 -25.37 2.62 -1.96
C ILE A 237 -25.24 1.14 -2.28
N ASP A 238 -26.32 0.57 -2.81
CA ASP A 238 -26.39 -0.82 -3.24
C ASP A 238 -25.54 -0.98 -4.52
N PRO A 239 -24.57 -1.90 -4.59
CA PRO A 239 -23.63 -1.98 -5.72
C PRO A 239 -24.17 -2.65 -6.98
N ASP A 240 -25.46 -2.99 -7.06
CA ASP A 240 -26.04 -3.80 -8.17
C ASP A 240 -27.10 -3.10 -9.04
N GLU A 241 -27.20 -1.76 -9.05
CA GLU A 241 -28.03 -1.07 -10.04
C GLU A 241 -27.26 -0.74 -11.33
N PRO A 242 -27.62 -1.30 -12.50
CA PRO A 242 -26.99 -0.94 -13.76
C PRO A 242 -27.48 0.42 -14.26
N HIS A 243 -26.55 1.39 -14.37
CA HIS A 243 -26.79 2.64 -15.10
C HIS A 243 -26.91 2.37 -16.60
N ALA A 244 -28.09 2.65 -17.16
CA ALA A 244 -28.27 2.81 -18.60
C ALA A 244 -28.14 4.30 -18.98
N PRO A 245 -27.41 4.67 -20.05
CA PRO A 245 -27.36 6.04 -20.55
C PRO A 245 -28.36 6.28 -21.69
N GLY A 246 -28.97 7.47 -21.74
CA GLY A 246 -29.65 8.00 -22.93
C GLY A 246 -30.97 8.74 -22.62
N THR A 247 -30.97 10.07 -22.52
CA THR A 247 -31.32 11.07 -23.57
C THR A 247 -32.82 11.29 -23.82
N GLY A 248 -33.31 12.53 -23.60
CA GLY A 248 -34.41 13.11 -24.39
C GLY A 248 -35.51 13.87 -23.64
N LEU A 249 -35.34 15.20 -23.52
CA LEU A 249 -36.27 16.30 -23.86
C LEU A 249 -37.82 16.18 -23.68
N GLY A 250 -38.42 17.27 -23.16
CA GLY A 250 -39.76 17.80 -23.50
C GLY A 250 -40.89 17.29 -22.59
N GLU A 251 -41.46 18.06 -21.66
CA GLU A 251 -42.41 19.18 -21.82
C GLU A 251 -43.78 18.76 -22.38
N GLU A 252 -44.84 18.89 -21.55
CA GLU A 252 -46.29 19.17 -21.81
C GLU A 252 -47.10 18.74 -20.57
N VAL A 253 -47.50 19.64 -19.64
CA VAL A 253 -48.68 20.54 -19.63
C VAL A 253 -50.03 19.83 -19.79
N ARG A 254 -50.88 19.92 -18.74
CA ARG A 254 -52.35 20.12 -18.70
C ARG A 254 -52.78 19.98 -17.23
N ASP A 255 -53.11 21.04 -16.48
CA ASP A 255 -54.21 22.02 -16.62
C ASP A 255 -55.61 21.36 -16.60
N GLU A 256 -56.21 21.26 -15.41
CA GLU A 256 -57.67 21.23 -15.21
C GLU A 256 -58.04 22.16 -14.05
N VAL A 257 -58.51 23.35 -14.42
CA VAL A 257 -59.36 24.22 -13.61
C VAL A 257 -60.81 23.86 -13.91
N ARG A 258 -61.64 23.69 -12.87
CA ARG A 258 -63.07 23.99 -12.99
C ARG A 258 -63.69 24.45 -11.67
N ASP A 259 -64.29 25.65 -11.78
CA ASP A 259 -65.33 26.29 -10.96
C ASP A 259 -66.21 25.32 -10.14
N GLY A 260 -66.68 25.62 -8.93
CA GLY A 260 -67.06 26.91 -8.36
C GLY A 260 -68.53 26.82 -7.94
N VAL A 261 -68.83 26.86 -6.63
CA VAL A 261 -70.17 27.21 -6.10
C VAL A 261 -69.98 27.87 -4.72
N ARG A 262 -70.51 29.10 -4.59
CA ARG A 262 -70.72 29.86 -3.36
C ARG A 262 -71.98 29.40 -2.63
N ASP A 263 -72.00 29.54 -1.31
CA ASP A 263 -73.03 30.23 -0.49
C ASP A 263 -72.69 29.93 1.00
N GLU A 264 -72.31 30.92 1.82
CA GLU A 264 -73.20 31.75 2.67
C GLU A 264 -74.18 30.87 3.49
N VAL A 265 -74.16 30.80 4.83
CA VAL A 265 -74.53 31.82 5.85
C VAL A 265 -74.27 31.22 7.26
N PRO A 266 -74.10 32.03 8.33
CA PRO A 266 -73.53 31.65 9.63
C PRO A 266 -74.57 31.52 10.76
N ALA A 267 -74.11 31.05 11.93
CA ALA A 267 -74.58 31.30 13.32
C ALA A 267 -74.06 30.13 14.18
N SER A 268 -73.51 30.26 15.38
CA SER A 268 -73.21 31.35 16.32
C SER A 268 -72.13 30.83 17.27
#